data_AF-A0A7S2NWK6-F1
#
_entry.id   AF-A0A7S2NWK6-F1
#
_cell.length_a   1.000
_cell.length_b   1.000
_cell.length_c   1.000
_cell.angle_alpha   90.00
_cell.angle_beta   90.00
_cell.angle_gamma   90.00
#
_symmetry.space_group_name_H-M   'P 1'
#
loop_
_entity.id
_entity.type
_entity.pdbx_description
1 polymer ?
#
loop_
_entity_poly.entity_id
_entity_poly.type
_entity_poly.pdbx_seq_one_letter_code
_entity_poly.pdbx_strand_id
1 'polypeptide(L)'
;MAMCRGVWRTRWCHAARQELAGDSPGCEIAKTEERGISLVQLRTLATYIRCHCTSDKWTSTCPDALGQHLLPERVNLYDLTKHLILPLTQTRRCSYVELVAFGAQRPRWFVSHWWGEPVLLFVTILRQHCSDRGLGEECVYWVCAYANNQWNLGGQVIADPQQSAFRRAMDLSDGTVSVFDRKAQCLHRVWCAYEIFVSLTVAREP
;
A
#
# COMPACT_ATOMS: atom_id res chain seq x y z
N MET A 1 -30.32 3.38 17.20
CA MET A 1 -29.11 4.14 16.76
C MET A 1 -28.07 3.33 15.97
N ALA A 2 -28.11 1.98 15.93
CA ALA A 2 -27.18 1.17 15.12
C ALA A 2 -27.47 1.22 13.60
N MET A 3 -28.75 1.31 13.20
CA MET A 3 -29.18 1.30 11.79
C MET A 3 -28.67 2.52 11.01
N CYS A 4 -28.65 3.71 11.61
CA CYS A 4 -28.08 4.90 10.97
C CYS A 4 -26.57 4.75 10.74
N ARG A 5 -25.80 4.27 11.74
CA ARG A 5 -24.35 4.10 11.60
C ARG A 5 -23.98 3.13 10.47
N GLY A 6 -24.77 2.08 10.27
CA GLY A 6 -24.59 1.14 9.14
C GLY A 6 -24.79 1.81 7.78
N VAL A 7 -25.87 2.57 7.61
CA VAL A 7 -26.19 3.25 6.33
C VAL A 7 -25.16 4.33 5.97
N TRP A 8 -24.70 5.12 6.95
CA TRP A 8 -23.64 6.12 6.73
C TRP A 8 -22.32 5.47 6.32
N ARG A 9 -21.96 4.34 6.94
CA ARG A 9 -20.74 3.60 6.62
C ARG A 9 -20.80 3.00 5.22
N THR A 10 -21.95 2.43 4.82
CA THR A 10 -22.13 1.89 3.46
C THR A 10 -22.10 2.98 2.39
N ARG A 11 -22.73 4.13 2.64
CA ARG A 11 -22.69 5.29 1.71
C ARG A 11 -21.28 5.85 1.56
N TRP A 12 -20.55 6.03 2.66
CA TRP A 12 -19.15 6.46 2.62
C TRP A 12 -18.29 5.45 1.86
N CYS A 13 -18.42 4.14 2.14
CA CYS A 13 -17.65 3.12 1.44
C CYS A 13 -17.92 3.12 -0.08
N HIS A 14 -19.17 3.36 -0.50
CA HIS A 14 -19.50 3.46 -1.92
C HIS A 14 -18.87 4.68 -2.58
N ALA A 15 -19.01 5.87 -1.99
CA ALA A 15 -18.44 7.11 -2.53
C ALA A 15 -16.91 7.05 -2.59
N ALA A 16 -16.27 6.64 -1.49
CA ALA A 16 -14.82 6.49 -1.43
C ALA A 16 -14.30 5.44 -2.42
N ARG A 17 -15.03 4.33 -2.58
CA ARG A 17 -14.70 3.33 -3.61
C ARG A 17 -14.78 3.93 -5.01
N GLN A 18 -15.82 4.69 -5.33
CA GLN A 18 -15.97 5.31 -6.64
C GLN A 18 -14.82 6.28 -6.96
N GLU A 19 -14.38 7.09 -5.99
CA GLU A 19 -13.25 8.00 -6.16
C GLU A 19 -11.91 7.26 -6.36
N LEU A 20 -11.70 6.16 -5.64
CA LEU A 20 -10.42 5.43 -5.63
C LEU A 20 -10.30 4.40 -6.75
N ALA A 21 -11.39 3.75 -7.11
CA ALA A 21 -11.43 2.68 -8.11
C ALA A 21 -11.95 3.16 -9.48
N GLY A 22 -12.59 4.33 -9.55
CA GLY A 22 -13.25 4.80 -10.77
C GLY A 22 -14.27 3.78 -11.26
N ASP A 23 -14.15 3.40 -12.53
CA ASP A 23 -14.99 2.39 -13.17
C ASP A 23 -14.57 0.93 -12.88
N SER A 24 -13.51 0.74 -12.08
CA SER A 24 -13.04 -0.61 -11.75
C SER A 24 -14.08 -1.35 -10.89
N PRO A 25 -14.56 -2.53 -11.34
CA PRO A 25 -15.39 -3.40 -10.50
C PRO A 25 -14.57 -4.04 -9.37
N GLY A 26 -13.26 -3.85 -9.36
CA GLY A 26 -12.33 -4.67 -8.59
C GLY A 26 -12.26 -6.09 -9.15
N CYS A 27 -11.25 -6.85 -8.73
CA CYS A 27 -10.98 -8.19 -9.24
C CYS A 27 -10.46 -9.11 -8.13
N GLU A 28 -10.51 -10.41 -8.37
CA GLU A 28 -9.77 -11.38 -7.55
C GLU A 28 -8.41 -11.63 -8.20
N ILE A 29 -7.34 -11.54 -7.41
CA ILE A 29 -5.98 -11.79 -7.89
C ILE A 29 -5.39 -12.90 -7.03
N ALA A 30 -5.35 -14.11 -7.58
CA ALA A 30 -4.96 -15.31 -6.84
C ALA A 30 -3.55 -15.21 -6.24
N LYS A 31 -2.57 -14.72 -7.03
CA LYS A 31 -1.18 -14.60 -6.58
C LYS A 31 -0.93 -13.25 -5.92
N THR A 32 -0.44 -13.26 -4.68
CA THR A 32 -0.19 -12.00 -3.94
C THR A 32 0.94 -11.17 -4.58
N GLU A 33 1.92 -11.83 -5.17
CA GLU A 33 3.02 -11.19 -5.92
C GLU A 33 2.54 -10.45 -7.18
N GLU A 34 1.38 -10.79 -7.74
CA GLU A 34 0.74 -10.10 -8.88
C GLU A 34 -0.23 -8.99 -8.43
N ARG A 35 -0.27 -8.66 -7.13
CA ARG A 35 -1.09 -7.56 -6.57
C ARG A 35 -0.29 -6.27 -6.48
N GLY A 36 0.38 -5.88 -7.57
CA GLY A 36 1.06 -4.59 -7.65
C GLY A 36 0.07 -3.42 -7.72
N ILE A 37 0.48 -2.22 -7.33
CA ILE A 37 -0.29 -0.97 -7.45
C ILE A 37 0.40 -0.06 -8.48
N SER A 38 -0.37 0.55 -9.40
CA SER A 38 0.20 1.48 -10.38
C SER A 38 0.48 2.86 -9.78
N LEU A 39 1.36 3.64 -10.43
CA LEU A 39 1.60 5.02 -10.02
C LEU A 39 0.32 5.87 -10.12
N VAL A 40 -0.52 5.66 -11.14
CA VAL A 40 -1.81 6.35 -11.24
C VAL A 40 -2.74 6.01 -10.06
N GLN A 41 -2.82 4.75 -9.64
CA GLN A 41 -3.60 4.34 -8.45
C GLN A 41 -3.05 4.99 -7.17
N LEU A 42 -1.71 5.03 -7.00
CA LEU A 42 -1.06 5.71 -5.88
C LEU A 42 -1.34 7.21 -5.84
N ARG A 43 -1.39 7.87 -7.00
CA ARG A 43 -1.73 9.29 -7.10
C ARG A 43 -3.18 9.55 -6.73
N THR A 44 -4.11 8.71 -7.21
CA THR A 44 -5.52 8.79 -6.82
C THR A 44 -5.68 8.67 -5.31
N LEU A 45 -4.99 7.70 -4.69
CA LEU A 45 -4.96 7.53 -3.24
C LEU A 45 -4.37 8.76 -2.52
N ALA A 46 -3.29 9.35 -3.03
CA ALA A 46 -2.70 10.57 -2.48
C ALA A 46 -3.64 11.78 -2.59
N THR A 47 -4.41 11.89 -3.68
CA THR A 47 -5.46 12.91 -3.83
C THR A 47 -6.57 12.69 -2.79
N TYR A 48 -7.01 11.44 -2.62
CA TYR A 48 -8.03 11.09 -1.63
C TYR A 48 -7.62 11.51 -0.21
N ILE A 49 -6.38 11.20 0.19
CA ILE A 49 -5.86 11.59 1.52
C ILE A 49 -5.93 13.12 1.71
N ARG A 50 -5.55 13.90 0.69
CA ARG A 50 -5.60 15.37 0.74
C ARG A 50 -7.03 15.91 0.87
N CYS A 51 -7.97 15.32 0.16
CA CYS A 51 -9.36 15.77 0.16
C CYS A 51 -10.10 15.41 1.45
N HIS A 52 -9.81 14.25 2.05
CA HIS A 52 -10.69 13.66 3.07
C HIS A 52 -10.11 13.56 4.48
N CYS A 53 -8.79 13.51 4.65
CA CYS A 53 -8.17 13.23 5.97
C CYS A 53 -8.68 14.18 7.07
N THR A 54 -8.74 15.48 6.79
CA THR A 54 -9.16 16.50 7.76
C THR A 54 -10.68 16.54 7.94
N SER A 55 -11.45 16.47 6.85
CA SER A 55 -12.92 16.49 6.92
C SER A 55 -13.47 15.27 7.67
N ASP A 56 -12.87 14.11 7.44
CA ASP A 56 -13.25 12.83 8.06
C ASP A 56 -12.64 12.67 9.46
N LYS A 57 -11.87 13.67 9.93
CA LYS A 57 -11.27 13.74 11.27
C LYS A 57 -10.41 12.52 11.60
N TRP A 58 -9.60 12.05 10.64
CA TRP A 58 -8.70 10.91 10.85
C TRP A 58 -7.79 11.16 12.04
N THR A 59 -7.45 10.10 12.76
CA THR A 59 -6.64 10.15 13.98
C THR A 59 -5.41 9.25 13.92
N SER A 60 -4.30 9.75 14.43
CA SER A 60 -3.03 9.02 14.45
C SER A 60 -3.13 7.73 15.26
N THR A 61 -2.48 6.70 14.74
CA THR A 61 -2.22 5.40 15.38
C THR A 61 -0.82 5.32 15.97
N CYS A 62 0.05 6.30 15.70
CA CYS A 62 1.38 6.37 16.29
C CYS A 62 1.26 6.54 17.81
N PRO A 63 2.00 5.76 18.63
CA PRO A 63 1.94 5.84 20.10
C PRO A 63 2.09 7.26 20.65
N ASP A 64 3.05 8.03 20.14
CA ASP A 64 3.36 9.39 20.63
C ASP A 64 2.30 10.44 20.29
N ALA A 65 1.41 10.13 19.34
CA ALA A 65 0.37 11.04 18.87
C ALA A 65 -1.01 10.35 18.85
N LEU A 66 -1.19 9.29 19.63
CA LEU A 66 -2.36 8.42 19.54
C LEU A 66 -3.66 9.22 19.74
N GLY A 67 -4.58 9.10 18.78
CA GLY A 67 -5.88 9.79 18.83
C GLY A 67 -5.85 11.26 18.40
N GLN A 68 -4.68 11.88 18.18
CA GLN A 68 -4.58 13.24 17.66
C GLN A 68 -5.06 13.30 16.20
N HIS A 69 -5.75 14.39 15.84
CA HIS A 69 -6.20 14.60 14.47
C HIS A 69 -5.02 14.72 13.49
N LEU A 70 -5.14 14.04 12.36
CA LEU A 70 -4.14 14.01 11.32
C LEU A 70 -4.34 15.15 10.32
N LEU A 71 -3.22 15.72 9.90
CA LEU A 71 -3.12 16.46 8.65
C LEU A 71 -2.71 15.49 7.53
N PRO A 72 -3.12 15.74 6.27
CA PRO A 72 -2.78 14.87 5.13
C PRO A 72 -1.28 14.52 5.03
N GLU A 73 -0.41 15.47 5.34
CA GLU A 73 1.05 15.34 5.25
C GLU A 73 1.64 14.43 6.34
N ARG A 74 0.86 14.05 7.34
CA ARG A 74 1.28 13.20 8.47
C ARG A 74 0.69 11.79 8.41
N VAL A 75 -0.24 11.53 7.50
CA VAL A 75 -0.85 10.20 7.33
C VAL A 75 0.22 9.21 6.89
N ASN A 76 0.44 8.19 7.72
CA ASN A 76 1.30 7.05 7.38
C ASN A 76 0.45 5.81 7.00
N LEU A 77 1.09 4.68 6.68
CA LEU A 77 0.36 3.49 6.26
C LEU A 77 -0.43 2.80 7.38
N TYR A 78 -0.04 2.94 8.65
CA TYR A 78 -0.85 2.42 9.75
C TYR A 78 -2.17 3.18 9.85
N ASP A 79 -2.11 4.51 9.75
CA ASP A 79 -3.27 5.39 9.76
C ASP A 79 -4.16 5.14 8.55
N LEU A 80 -3.57 5.08 7.36
CA LEU A 80 -4.28 4.80 6.12
C LEU A 80 -4.95 3.42 6.15
N THR A 81 -4.27 2.42 6.73
CA THR A 81 -4.83 1.07 6.84
C THR A 81 -6.07 1.07 7.74
N LYS A 82 -5.99 1.75 8.89
CA LYS A 82 -7.10 1.88 9.84
C LYS A 82 -8.29 2.64 9.27
N HIS A 83 -8.05 3.80 8.66
CA HIS A 83 -9.12 4.73 8.29
C HIS A 83 -9.68 4.49 6.88
N LEU A 84 -8.92 3.85 6.00
CA LEU A 84 -9.30 3.67 4.61
C LEU A 84 -9.30 2.21 4.17
N ILE A 85 -8.14 1.54 4.20
CA ILE A 85 -7.99 0.22 3.57
C ILE A 85 -8.89 -0.82 4.22
N LEU A 86 -8.85 -0.96 5.55
CA LEU A 86 -9.70 -1.92 6.26
C LEU A 86 -11.18 -1.62 6.05
N PRO A 87 -11.71 -0.40 6.31
CA PRO A 87 -13.11 -0.09 6.04
C PRO A 87 -13.57 -0.39 4.59
N LEU A 88 -12.78 -0.03 3.59
CA LEU A 88 -13.14 -0.24 2.18
C LEU A 88 -13.12 -1.72 1.79
N THR A 89 -12.17 -2.49 2.30
CA THR A 89 -12.01 -3.90 1.96
C THR A 89 -12.87 -4.81 2.83
N GLN A 90 -13.61 -4.29 3.82
CA GLN A 90 -14.35 -5.08 4.80
C GLN A 90 -15.34 -6.08 4.18
N THR A 91 -16.09 -5.65 3.15
CA THR A 91 -17.12 -6.49 2.53
C THR A 91 -16.53 -7.68 1.78
N ARG A 92 -15.43 -7.46 1.03
CA ARG A 92 -14.77 -8.50 0.21
C ARG A 92 -13.66 -9.24 0.94
N ARG A 93 -13.19 -8.69 2.08
CA ARG A 93 -12.01 -9.14 2.83
C ARG A 93 -10.81 -9.45 1.91
N CYS A 94 -10.52 -8.53 1.00
CA CYS A 94 -9.48 -8.64 -0.03
C CYS A 94 -8.34 -7.63 0.22
N SER A 95 -7.30 -7.66 -0.62
CA SER A 95 -6.29 -6.59 -0.61
C SER A 95 -6.87 -5.27 -1.15
N TYR A 96 -6.16 -4.16 -0.92
CA TYR A 96 -6.54 -2.87 -1.50
C TYR A 96 -6.44 -2.92 -3.04
N VAL A 97 -5.40 -3.56 -3.59
CA VAL A 97 -5.24 -3.69 -5.04
C VAL A 97 -6.39 -4.44 -5.67
N GLU A 98 -6.86 -5.54 -5.07
CA GLU A 98 -8.04 -6.28 -5.54
C GLU A 98 -9.33 -5.43 -5.55
N LEU A 99 -9.36 -4.35 -4.76
CA LEU A 99 -10.49 -3.41 -4.74
C LEU A 99 -10.46 -2.43 -5.93
N VAL A 100 -9.27 -1.96 -6.33
CA VAL A 100 -9.10 -0.86 -7.31
C VAL A 100 -8.62 -1.33 -8.69
N ALA A 101 -8.01 -2.50 -8.80
CA ALA A 101 -7.48 -3.01 -10.06
C ALA A 101 -8.56 -3.68 -10.94
N PHE A 102 -8.33 -3.66 -12.25
CA PHE A 102 -9.15 -4.38 -13.23
C PHE A 102 -8.74 -5.86 -13.38
N GLY A 103 -7.55 -6.23 -12.91
CA GLY A 103 -6.99 -7.57 -13.01
C GLY A 103 -5.65 -7.68 -12.30
N ALA A 104 -4.95 -8.80 -12.52
CA ALA A 104 -3.59 -9.00 -12.02
C ALA A 104 -2.64 -7.91 -12.55
N GLN A 105 -1.83 -7.33 -11.67
CA GLN A 105 -0.89 -6.25 -11.97
C GLN A 105 0.53 -6.70 -11.59
N ARG A 106 1.26 -7.28 -12.55
CA ARG A 106 2.66 -7.70 -12.33
C ARG A 106 3.50 -6.47 -11.93
N PRO A 107 4.18 -6.49 -10.77
CA PRO A 107 5.04 -5.39 -10.36
C PRO A 107 6.28 -5.32 -11.25
N ARG A 108 6.63 -4.11 -11.67
CA ARG A 108 7.95 -3.83 -12.23
C ARG A 108 8.98 -3.64 -11.13
N TRP A 109 8.57 -3.08 -9.99
CA TRP A 109 9.45 -2.81 -8.86
C TRP A 109 8.86 -3.33 -7.56
N PHE A 110 9.68 -4.02 -6.77
CA PHE A 110 9.37 -4.29 -5.37
C PHE A 110 9.75 -3.06 -4.54
N VAL A 111 8.93 -2.69 -3.55
CA VAL A 111 9.21 -1.54 -2.69
C VAL A 111 9.54 -1.97 -1.27
N SER A 112 10.81 -1.80 -0.89
CA SER A 112 11.28 -2.02 0.48
C SER A 112 11.15 -0.71 1.26
N HIS A 113 10.31 -0.70 2.30
CA HIS A 113 10.01 0.52 3.05
C HIS A 113 9.41 0.25 4.43
N TRP A 114 9.30 1.30 5.25
CA TRP A 114 8.66 1.23 6.56
C TRP A 114 7.32 1.98 6.56
N TRP A 115 6.35 1.46 7.29
CA TRP A 115 4.97 1.96 7.24
C TRP A 115 4.74 3.32 7.88
N GLY A 116 5.62 3.79 8.76
CA GLY A 116 5.40 5.03 9.49
C GLY A 116 5.87 6.29 8.76
N GLU A 117 6.39 6.17 7.54
CA GLU A 117 6.66 7.33 6.70
C GLU A 117 5.36 7.94 6.16
N PRO A 118 5.30 9.26 5.90
CA PRO A 118 4.13 9.87 5.29
C PRO A 118 3.83 9.33 3.88
N VAL A 119 2.60 8.89 3.65
CA VAL A 119 2.16 8.32 2.37
C VAL A 119 2.33 9.31 1.21
N LEU A 120 2.06 10.60 1.44
CA LEU A 120 2.22 11.62 0.40
C LEU A 120 3.69 11.81 -0.03
N LEU A 121 4.63 11.66 0.92
CA LEU A 121 6.06 11.71 0.62
C LEU A 121 6.49 10.44 -0.12
N PHE A 122 6.05 9.27 0.34
CA PHE A 122 6.26 7.99 -0.33
C PHE A 122 5.83 8.02 -1.81
N VAL A 123 4.62 8.50 -2.10
CA VAL A 123 4.13 8.63 -3.48
C VAL A 123 4.97 9.62 -4.31
N THR A 124 5.46 10.69 -3.68
CA THR A 124 6.35 11.65 -4.35
C THR A 124 7.68 11.01 -4.73
N ILE A 125 8.25 10.16 -3.86
CA ILE A 125 9.48 9.41 -4.11
C ILE A 125 9.28 8.43 -5.27
N LEU A 126 8.20 7.65 -5.28
CA LEU A 126 7.94 6.71 -6.39
C LEU A 126 7.66 7.41 -7.71
N ARG A 127 7.03 8.59 -7.69
CA ARG A 127 6.88 9.43 -8.89
C ARG A 127 8.24 9.91 -9.41
N GLN A 128 9.11 10.37 -8.53
CA GLN A 128 10.47 10.79 -8.91
C GLN A 128 11.24 9.61 -9.52
N HIS A 129 11.17 8.43 -8.88
CA HIS A 129 11.77 7.22 -9.40
C HIS A 129 11.26 6.85 -10.80
N CYS A 130 9.96 6.94 -11.08
CA CYS A 130 9.44 6.77 -12.44
C CYS A 130 10.07 7.76 -13.42
N SER A 131 10.14 9.04 -13.05
CA SER A 131 10.76 10.09 -13.88
C SER A 131 12.21 9.77 -14.20
N ASP A 132 13.01 9.42 -13.20
CA ASP A 132 14.45 9.13 -13.35
C ASP A 132 14.72 7.90 -14.22
N ARG A 133 13.76 6.97 -14.28
CA ARG A 133 13.83 5.74 -15.07
C ARG A 133 13.12 5.84 -16.43
N GLY A 134 12.56 7.00 -16.78
CA GLY A 134 11.80 7.20 -18.02
C GLY A 134 10.52 6.34 -18.10
N LEU A 135 9.87 6.10 -16.97
CA LEU A 135 8.68 5.25 -16.84
C LEU A 135 7.39 6.09 -16.80
N GLY A 136 6.33 5.56 -17.40
CA GLY A 136 4.99 6.17 -17.38
C GLY A 136 4.21 5.91 -16.08
N GLU A 137 3.00 6.46 -16.00
CA GLU A 137 2.12 6.34 -14.83
C GLU A 137 1.53 4.94 -14.64
N GLU A 138 1.59 4.11 -15.68
CA GLU A 138 1.24 2.69 -15.64
C GLU A 138 2.30 1.83 -14.93
N CYS A 139 3.43 2.42 -14.50
CA CYS A 139 4.45 1.68 -13.76
C CYS A 139 3.87 1.09 -12.47
N VAL A 140 4.03 -0.21 -12.30
CA VAL A 140 3.47 -0.97 -11.19
C VAL A 140 4.53 -1.26 -10.12
N TYR A 141 4.16 -1.02 -8.88
CA TYR A 141 4.96 -1.23 -7.68
C TYR A 141 4.32 -2.30 -6.79
N TRP A 142 5.08 -3.26 -6.28
CA TRP A 142 4.60 -4.11 -5.20
C TRP A 142 4.87 -3.42 -3.87
N VAL A 143 3.79 -3.07 -3.15
CA VAL A 143 3.87 -2.39 -1.85
C VAL A 143 3.06 -3.19 -0.85
N CYS A 144 3.72 -3.63 0.22
CA CYS A 144 3.18 -4.64 1.12
C CYS A 144 1.79 -4.28 1.70
N ALA A 145 1.55 -3.03 2.12
CA ALA A 145 0.24 -2.63 2.68
C ALA A 145 -0.93 -2.74 1.67
N TYR A 146 -0.66 -2.54 0.37
CA TYR A 146 -1.71 -2.55 -0.65
C TYR A 146 -1.90 -3.94 -1.28
N ALA A 147 -0.82 -4.71 -1.41
CA ALA A 147 -0.83 -6.05 -1.97
C ALA A 147 -1.36 -7.10 -1.00
N ASN A 148 -0.97 -6.98 0.27
CA ASN A 148 -1.34 -7.92 1.31
C ASN A 148 -2.82 -7.78 1.71
N ASN A 149 -3.44 -8.90 2.06
CA ASN A 149 -4.79 -8.88 2.60
C ASN A 149 -4.70 -8.52 4.09
N GLN A 150 -5.05 -7.27 4.43
CA GLN A 150 -4.96 -6.76 5.80
C GLN A 150 -5.91 -7.48 6.78
N TRP A 151 -6.86 -8.27 6.27
CA TRP A 151 -7.72 -9.15 7.07
C TRP A 151 -7.12 -10.53 7.35
N ASN A 152 -6.04 -10.92 6.67
CA ASN A 152 -5.40 -12.22 6.78
C ASN A 152 -3.88 -12.14 6.47
N LEU A 153 -3.12 -11.52 7.37
CA LEU A 153 -1.67 -11.38 7.22
C LEU A 153 -0.90 -12.68 7.52
N GLY A 154 -1.48 -13.60 8.28
CA GLY A 154 -0.82 -14.85 8.72
C GLY A 154 -0.44 -15.79 7.57
N GLY A 155 -1.11 -15.70 6.41
CA GLY A 155 -0.74 -16.45 5.21
C GLY A 155 0.37 -15.80 4.36
N GLN A 156 0.81 -14.59 4.71
CA GLN A 156 1.72 -13.78 3.89
C GLN A 156 3.07 -13.53 4.58
N VAL A 157 3.09 -13.57 5.92
CA VAL A 157 4.31 -13.58 6.74
C VAL A 157 4.39 -14.96 7.40
N ILE A 158 5.20 -15.83 6.80
CA ILE A 158 5.36 -17.22 7.23
C ILE A 158 6.72 -17.44 7.89
N ALA A 159 6.89 -18.59 8.55
CA ALA A 159 8.10 -18.94 9.31
C ALA A 159 9.39 -18.89 8.47
N ASP A 160 9.30 -19.23 7.17
CA ASP A 160 10.38 -19.07 6.21
C ASP A 160 10.15 -17.83 5.32
N PRO A 161 10.91 -16.73 5.51
CA PRO A 161 10.86 -15.55 4.67
C PRO A 161 11.02 -15.83 3.17
N GLN A 162 11.72 -16.89 2.76
CA GLN A 162 11.95 -17.23 1.35
C GLN A 162 10.67 -17.70 0.65
N GLN A 163 9.72 -18.24 1.40
CA GLN A 163 8.44 -18.68 0.85
C GLN A 163 7.37 -17.58 0.94
N SER A 164 7.71 -16.42 1.50
CA SER A 164 6.75 -15.33 1.73
C SER A 164 6.28 -14.70 0.42
N ALA A 165 5.13 -14.01 0.46
CA ALA A 165 4.68 -13.20 -0.67
C ALA A 165 5.67 -12.08 -1.02
N PHE A 166 6.46 -11.62 -0.04
CA PHE A 166 7.51 -10.63 -0.24
C PHE A 166 8.61 -11.18 -1.13
N ARG A 167 9.09 -12.41 -0.85
CA ARG A 167 10.13 -13.03 -1.66
C ARG A 167 9.66 -13.28 -3.09
N ARG A 168 8.47 -13.85 -3.28
CA ARG A 168 7.90 -14.06 -4.63
C ARG A 168 7.71 -12.75 -5.39
N ALA A 169 7.30 -11.67 -4.71
CA ALA A 169 7.19 -10.36 -5.33
C ALA A 169 8.55 -9.77 -5.73
N MET A 170 9.59 -9.98 -4.92
CA MET A 170 10.96 -9.59 -5.27
C MET A 170 11.48 -10.35 -6.50
N ASP A 171 11.27 -11.67 -6.55
CA ASP A 171 11.67 -12.50 -7.69
C ASP A 171 10.89 -12.15 -8.96
N LEU A 172 9.61 -11.79 -8.84
CA LEU A 172 8.78 -11.38 -9.97
C LEU A 172 9.11 -9.99 -10.50
N SER A 173 9.65 -9.08 -9.67
CA SER A 173 9.91 -7.68 -10.02
C SER A 173 11.25 -7.49 -10.76
N ASP A 174 11.34 -6.51 -11.65
CA ASP A 174 12.56 -6.17 -12.41
C ASP A 174 13.65 -5.50 -11.54
N GLY A 175 13.30 -5.06 -10.32
CA GLY A 175 14.24 -4.58 -9.32
C GLY A 175 13.57 -4.19 -8.01
N THR A 176 14.36 -3.67 -7.08
CA THR A 176 13.90 -3.18 -5.77
C THR A 176 14.15 -1.69 -5.62
N VAL A 177 13.14 -0.96 -5.13
CA VAL A 177 13.24 0.43 -4.69
C VAL A 177 13.22 0.46 -3.17
N SER A 178 14.35 0.82 -2.56
CA SER A 178 14.42 1.06 -1.12
C SER A 178 14.08 2.51 -0.81
N VAL A 179 13.02 2.73 -0.06
CA VAL A 179 12.56 4.08 0.32
C VAL A 179 13.08 4.43 1.70
N PHE A 180 13.86 5.51 1.78
CA PHE A 180 14.44 6.01 3.02
C PHE A 180 13.69 7.27 3.49
N ASP A 181 13.17 7.22 4.72
CA ASP A 181 12.74 8.43 5.40
C ASP A 181 13.95 9.22 5.93
N ARG A 182 13.72 10.42 6.49
CA ARG A 182 14.80 11.29 7.00
C ARG A 182 15.66 10.64 8.09
N LYS A 183 15.16 9.59 8.74
CA LYS A 183 15.85 8.86 9.81
C LYS A 183 16.37 7.49 9.34
N ALA A 184 16.17 7.15 8.07
CA ALA A 184 16.43 5.83 7.51
C ALA A 184 15.83 4.69 8.35
N GLN A 185 14.61 4.87 8.90
CA GLN A 185 14.00 3.92 9.83
C GLN A 185 13.91 2.50 9.27
N CYS A 186 13.76 2.34 7.95
CA CYS A 186 13.77 1.04 7.29
C CYS A 186 15.07 0.25 7.56
N LEU A 187 16.23 0.90 7.65
CA LEU A 187 17.51 0.21 7.94
C LEU A 187 17.57 -0.39 9.34
N HIS A 188 16.72 0.07 10.26
CA HIS A 188 16.58 -0.49 11.60
C HIS A 188 15.54 -1.62 11.69
N ARG A 189 14.93 -2.02 10.57
CA ARG A 189 13.91 -3.07 10.52
C ARG A 189 14.44 -4.33 9.84
N VAL A 190 14.36 -5.45 10.55
CA VAL A 190 14.86 -6.75 10.09
C VAL A 190 14.33 -7.16 8.70
N TRP A 191 13.05 -6.89 8.43
CA TRP A 191 12.44 -7.19 7.12
C TRP A 191 13.04 -6.37 5.99
N CYS A 192 13.21 -5.05 6.17
CA CYS A 192 13.82 -4.20 5.16
C CYS A 192 15.31 -4.55 4.96
N ALA A 193 16.03 -4.88 6.04
CA ALA A 193 17.41 -5.36 5.94
C ALA A 193 17.50 -6.66 5.13
N TYR A 194 16.58 -7.61 5.36
CA TYR A 194 16.48 -8.84 4.57
C TYR A 194 16.18 -8.55 3.10
N GLU A 195 15.22 -7.67 2.80
CA GLU A 195 14.85 -7.29 1.42
C GLU A 195 16.03 -6.65 0.67
N ILE A 196 16.79 -5.77 1.33
CA ILE A 196 18.01 -5.16 0.78
C ILE A 196 19.07 -6.23 0.52
N PHE A 197 19.32 -7.11 1.51
CA PHE A 197 20.29 -8.19 1.38
C PHE A 197 19.96 -9.09 0.18
N VAL A 198 18.71 -9.56 0.08
CA VAL A 198 18.24 -10.39 -1.04
C VAL A 198 18.43 -9.67 -2.37
N SER A 199 18.06 -8.40 -2.43
CA SER A 199 18.16 -7.60 -3.67
C SER A 199 19.59 -7.41 -4.16
N LEU A 200 20.57 -7.40 -3.26
CA LEU A 200 21.98 -7.15 -3.58
C LEU A 200 22.80 -8.44 -3.77
N THR A 201 22.43 -9.53 -3.11
CA THR A 201 23.29 -10.71 -3.01
C THR A 201 22.75 -11.93 -3.73
N VAL A 202 21.43 -12.02 -3.91
CA VAL A 202 20.84 -13.15 -4.59
C VAL A 202 20.82 -12.82 -6.08
N ALA A 203 21.72 -13.44 -6.82
CA ALA A 203 21.77 -13.33 -8.27
C ALA A 203 20.40 -13.68 -8.84
N ARG A 204 19.89 -12.82 -9.71
CA ARG A 204 18.71 -13.10 -10.50
C ARG A 204 19.16 -14.06 -11.60
N GLU A 205 18.60 -15.26 -11.65
CA GLU A 205 18.82 -16.11 -12.83
C GLU A 205 18.29 -15.36 -14.06
N PRO A 206 19.08 -15.29 -15.15
CA PRO A 206 18.74 -14.51 -16.34
C PRO A 206 17.50 -15.02 -17.07
#